data_AF-A0A6J7BLZ8-F1
#
_entry.id   AF-A0A6J7BLZ8-F1
#
_cell.length_a   1.000
_cell.length_b   1.000
_cell.length_c   1.000
_cell.angle_alpha   90.00
_cell.angle_beta   90.00
_cell.angle_gamma   90.00
#
_symmetry.space_group_name_H-M   'P 1'
#
loop_
_entity.id
_entity.type
_entity.pdbx_description
1 polymer ?
#
loop_
_entity_poly.entity_id
_entity_poly.type
_entity_poly.pdbx_seq_one_letter_code
_entity_poly.pdbx_strand_id
1 'polypeptide(L)'
;MSGGACDLIADRGQDLGLQLPDFSDHTKSLLAELLPAYGHPQNPLDVTGGALANPEVWRRGIEAIAAEPGIGLVGIVNSLPSDGEPQRIDAFHAVGAAAAATGMPVVIFPQVEQGQSAHVRDAKAASGVDNVLPSVERFVHAASALAQWSTWLADRRSRTPITAPDRSADTLTLDGPLSEHAARALLESAGIPLVPAELVHSAEEAGLTAARWDVPVAMKFCSAEVAHKTELGGVVLGVDGPERAASTYRLLVERATSAGVALDGILLSPMRSGGIELLVGVVTDPDWGHVLAVGFGGEFVELLKDTSLRLLPVGHDDVRSMLKELKGYELLTGFRGRKPVDIDALADVVVRIAQLAERLGDSATALEVNPLKVDGDRIEALDVLITVAGS
;
A
#
# COMPACT_ATOMS: atom_id res chain seq x y z
N MET A 1 -34.11 -11.47 -10.85
CA MET A 1 -33.75 -11.95 -9.50
C MET A 1 -35.02 -12.36 -8.76
N SER A 2 -34.89 -13.17 -7.71
CA SER A 2 -35.91 -13.39 -6.66
C SER A 2 -35.39 -12.76 -5.35
N GLY A 3 -36.28 -12.51 -4.37
CA GLY A 3 -35.90 -11.94 -3.08
C GLY A 3 -34.74 -12.67 -2.38
N GLY A 4 -34.72 -14.00 -2.39
CA GLY A 4 -33.62 -14.77 -1.76
C GLY A 4 -32.25 -14.59 -2.43
N ALA A 5 -32.18 -14.25 -3.72
CA ALA A 5 -30.92 -13.89 -4.37
C ALA A 5 -30.47 -12.48 -3.96
N CYS A 6 -31.41 -11.57 -3.68
CA CYS A 6 -31.12 -10.23 -3.21
C CYS A 6 -30.49 -10.27 -1.82
N ASP A 7 -31.05 -11.07 -0.90
CA ASP A 7 -30.50 -11.25 0.46
C ASP A 7 -29.08 -11.82 0.41
N LEU A 8 -28.85 -12.85 -0.41
CA LEU A 8 -27.51 -13.45 -0.57
C LEU A 8 -26.47 -12.44 -1.09
N ILE A 9 -26.85 -11.60 -2.06
CA ILE A 9 -25.96 -10.56 -2.62
C ILE A 9 -25.70 -9.47 -1.59
N ALA A 10 -26.72 -9.05 -0.83
CA ALA A 10 -26.59 -8.03 0.19
C ALA A 10 -25.66 -8.49 1.33
N ASP A 11 -25.89 -9.68 1.88
CA ASP A 11 -25.09 -10.24 2.96
C ASP A 11 -23.64 -10.44 2.53
N ARG A 12 -23.42 -11.11 1.39
CA ARG A 12 -22.07 -11.36 0.89
C ARG A 12 -21.38 -10.08 0.42
N GLY A 13 -22.14 -9.13 -0.10
CA GLY A 13 -21.65 -7.80 -0.47
C GLY A 13 -21.12 -7.06 0.74
N GLN A 14 -21.87 -7.05 1.84
CA GLN A 14 -21.45 -6.43 3.10
C GLN A 14 -20.15 -7.04 3.64
N ASP A 15 -20.03 -8.37 3.66
CA ASP A 15 -18.80 -9.06 4.10
C ASP A 15 -17.55 -8.64 3.29
N LEU A 16 -17.74 -8.36 2.01
CA LEU A 16 -16.68 -8.01 1.07
C LEU A 16 -16.54 -6.49 0.86
N GLY A 17 -17.31 -5.68 1.58
CA GLY A 17 -17.31 -4.22 1.45
C GLY A 17 -17.88 -3.67 0.13
N LEU A 18 -18.63 -4.49 -0.63
CA LEU A 18 -19.32 -4.04 -1.84
C LEU A 18 -20.46 -3.10 -1.46
N GLN A 19 -20.38 -1.86 -1.95
CA GLN A 19 -21.45 -0.87 -1.76
C GLN A 19 -22.59 -1.16 -2.72
N LEU A 20 -23.81 -1.25 -2.17
CA LEU A 20 -25.06 -1.39 -2.92
C LEU A 20 -25.90 -0.14 -2.65
N PRO A 21 -25.60 1.00 -3.31
CA PRO A 21 -26.31 2.25 -3.05
C PRO A 21 -27.78 2.11 -3.46
N ASP A 22 -28.66 2.75 -2.70
CA ASP A 22 -30.07 2.86 -3.06
C ASP A 22 -30.24 3.73 -4.31
N PHE A 23 -31.33 3.51 -5.05
CA PHE A 23 -31.63 4.25 -6.27
C PHE A 23 -32.26 5.62 -5.97
N SER A 24 -31.98 6.60 -6.83
CA SER A 24 -32.67 7.88 -6.84
C SER A 24 -34.19 7.74 -7.03
N ASP A 25 -34.96 8.73 -6.58
CA ASP A 25 -36.42 8.75 -6.75
C ASP A 25 -36.84 8.68 -8.24
N HIS A 26 -36.01 9.23 -9.13
CA HIS A 26 -36.22 9.16 -10.57
C HIS A 26 -36.11 7.72 -11.08
N THR A 27 -35.02 7.03 -10.77
CA THR A 27 -34.80 5.63 -11.18
C THR A 27 -35.82 4.70 -10.53
N LYS A 28 -36.17 4.92 -9.25
CA LYS A 28 -37.25 4.18 -8.59
C LYS A 28 -38.58 4.30 -9.31
N SER A 29 -38.92 5.50 -9.78
CA SER A 29 -40.16 5.73 -10.54
C SER A 29 -40.16 4.96 -11.86
N LEU A 30 -39.06 4.99 -12.61
CA LEU A 30 -38.91 4.23 -13.85
C LEU A 30 -38.99 2.71 -13.64
N LEU A 31 -38.35 2.21 -12.57
CA LEU A 31 -38.38 0.79 -12.22
C LEU A 31 -39.75 0.36 -11.71
N ALA A 32 -40.47 1.20 -10.96
CA ALA A 32 -41.81 0.90 -10.47
C ALA A 32 -42.82 0.65 -11.60
N GLU A 33 -42.64 1.28 -12.77
CA GLU A 33 -43.47 1.01 -13.96
C GLU A 33 -43.26 -0.40 -14.54
N LEU A 34 -42.13 -1.02 -14.25
CA LEU A 34 -41.77 -2.38 -14.72
C LEU A 34 -42.17 -3.47 -13.74
N LEU A 35 -42.36 -3.11 -12.47
CA LEU A 35 -42.61 -4.05 -11.38
C LEU A 35 -44.11 -4.21 -11.13
N PRO A 36 -44.55 -5.38 -10.60
CA PRO A 36 -45.88 -5.52 -10.03
C PRO A 36 -46.12 -4.52 -8.89
N ALA A 37 -47.39 -4.28 -8.52
CA ALA A 37 -47.76 -3.33 -7.46
C ALA A 37 -47.15 -3.64 -6.06
N TYR A 38 -46.69 -4.87 -5.84
CA TYR A 38 -46.01 -5.31 -4.61
C TYR A 38 -44.48 -5.34 -4.75
N GLY A 39 -43.94 -4.97 -5.91
CA GLY A 39 -42.51 -4.89 -6.14
C GLY A 39 -41.91 -3.64 -5.51
N HIS A 40 -40.69 -3.78 -4.97
CA HIS A 40 -39.97 -2.70 -4.32
C HIS A 40 -38.73 -2.33 -5.16
N PRO A 41 -38.69 -1.14 -5.78
CA PRO A 41 -37.53 -0.71 -6.55
C PRO A 41 -36.40 -0.30 -5.59
N GLN A 42 -35.46 -1.22 -5.35
CA GLN A 42 -34.30 -1.04 -4.49
C GLN A 42 -33.08 -1.77 -5.08
N ASN A 43 -31.90 -1.56 -4.50
CA ASN A 43 -30.67 -2.26 -4.86
C ASN A 43 -30.24 -3.22 -3.74
N PRO A 44 -30.18 -4.55 -3.97
CA PRO A 44 -30.45 -5.26 -5.22
C PRO A 44 -31.93 -5.29 -5.62
N LEU A 45 -32.20 -5.31 -6.94
CA LEU A 45 -33.54 -5.25 -7.51
C LEU A 45 -34.19 -6.64 -7.68
N ASP A 46 -35.29 -6.90 -6.98
CA ASP A 46 -36.15 -8.06 -7.21
C ASP A 46 -37.18 -7.76 -8.31
N VAL A 47 -36.89 -8.21 -9.54
CA VAL A 47 -37.83 -8.11 -10.66
C VAL A 47 -39.02 -9.07 -10.57
N THR A 48 -39.02 -10.00 -9.61
CA THR A 48 -40.05 -11.03 -9.39
C THR A 48 -40.15 -12.06 -10.53
N GLY A 49 -40.60 -13.29 -10.22
CA GLY A 49 -40.65 -14.39 -11.20
C GLY A 49 -41.52 -14.12 -12.44
N GLY A 50 -42.58 -13.32 -12.30
CA GLY A 50 -43.50 -13.01 -13.40
C GLY A 50 -42.95 -12.03 -14.43
N ALA A 51 -42.00 -11.17 -14.06
CA ALA A 51 -41.45 -10.16 -14.96
C ALA A 51 -40.25 -10.70 -15.78
N LEU A 52 -39.61 -11.79 -15.34
CA LEU A 52 -38.47 -12.42 -16.04
C LEU A 52 -38.81 -12.94 -17.44
N ALA A 53 -40.08 -13.27 -17.68
CA ALA A 53 -40.58 -13.73 -18.98
C ALA A 53 -40.81 -12.58 -19.97
N ASN A 54 -40.73 -11.31 -19.53
CA ASN A 54 -40.91 -10.14 -20.38
C ASN A 54 -39.55 -9.53 -20.76
N PRO A 55 -39.13 -9.61 -22.04
CA PRO A 55 -37.87 -9.04 -22.51
C PRO A 55 -37.71 -7.55 -22.22
N GLU A 56 -38.81 -6.82 -22.13
CA GLU A 56 -38.82 -5.38 -21.89
C GLU A 56 -38.33 -5.00 -20.48
N VAL A 57 -38.46 -5.91 -19.51
CA VAL A 57 -37.96 -5.72 -18.15
C VAL A 57 -36.44 -5.68 -18.15
N TRP A 58 -35.78 -6.51 -18.97
CA TRP A 58 -34.33 -6.47 -19.14
C TRP A 58 -33.89 -5.17 -19.79
N ARG A 59 -34.53 -4.79 -20.89
CA ARG A 59 -34.16 -3.60 -21.65
C ARG A 59 -34.35 -2.32 -20.84
N ARG A 60 -35.59 -2.03 -20.41
CA ARG A 60 -35.91 -0.81 -19.65
C ARG A 60 -35.29 -0.79 -18.25
N GLY A 61 -35.15 -1.96 -17.62
CA GLY A 61 -34.50 -2.09 -16.31
C GLY A 61 -33.02 -1.74 -16.39
N ILE A 62 -32.30 -2.30 -17.36
CA ILE A 62 -30.88 -1.97 -17.58
C ILE A 62 -30.72 -0.50 -17.98
N GLU A 63 -31.58 0.04 -18.85
CA GLU A 63 -31.54 1.46 -19.24
C GLU A 63 -31.75 2.40 -18.05
N ALA A 64 -32.72 2.10 -17.17
CA ALA A 64 -32.97 2.91 -15.97
C ALA A 64 -31.79 2.85 -14.99
N ILE A 65 -31.26 1.66 -14.73
CA ILE A 65 -30.11 1.48 -13.82
C ILE A 65 -28.83 2.09 -14.41
N ALA A 66 -28.64 1.99 -15.73
CA ALA A 66 -27.48 2.57 -16.41
C ALA A 66 -27.43 4.09 -16.35
N ALA A 67 -28.60 4.74 -16.20
CA ALA A 67 -28.71 6.17 -16.01
C ALA A 67 -28.54 6.62 -14.55
N GLU A 68 -28.52 5.68 -13.58
CA GLU A 68 -28.40 6.01 -12.16
C GLU A 68 -26.98 6.49 -11.82
N PRO A 69 -26.83 7.70 -11.26
CA PRO A 69 -25.53 8.19 -10.80
C PRO A 69 -24.96 7.27 -9.72
N GLY A 70 -23.71 6.82 -9.91
CA GLY A 70 -23.01 5.98 -8.93
C GLY A 70 -23.11 4.47 -9.20
N ILE A 71 -23.88 4.03 -10.19
CA ILE A 71 -23.84 2.64 -10.67
C ILE A 71 -22.89 2.54 -11.88
N GLY A 72 -21.84 1.73 -11.76
CA GLY A 72 -20.86 1.49 -12.84
C GLY A 72 -20.85 0.05 -13.38
N LEU A 73 -21.69 -0.83 -12.82
CA LEU A 73 -21.77 -2.25 -13.18
C LEU A 73 -23.18 -2.76 -12.88
N VAL A 74 -23.78 -3.50 -13.81
CA VAL A 74 -25.07 -4.17 -13.61
C VAL A 74 -24.87 -5.67 -13.53
N GLY A 75 -25.29 -6.25 -12.40
CA GLY A 75 -25.32 -7.69 -12.20
C GLY A 75 -26.70 -8.27 -12.45
N ILE A 76 -26.80 -9.24 -13.37
CA ILE A 76 -28.05 -9.91 -13.72
C ILE A 76 -28.02 -11.36 -13.20
N VAL A 77 -28.78 -11.65 -12.15
CA VAL A 77 -29.02 -13.04 -11.74
C VAL A 77 -30.00 -13.68 -12.71
N ASN A 78 -29.49 -14.59 -13.53
CA ASN A 78 -30.27 -15.43 -14.43
C ASN A 78 -29.58 -16.78 -14.63
N SER A 79 -30.36 -17.87 -14.66
CA SER A 79 -29.83 -19.20 -14.98
C SER A 79 -29.25 -19.22 -16.39
N LEU A 80 -28.17 -19.96 -16.59
CA LEU A 80 -27.52 -20.02 -17.89
C LEU A 80 -28.33 -20.88 -18.89
N PRO A 81 -28.23 -20.60 -20.20
CA PRO A 81 -28.90 -21.38 -21.23
C PRO A 81 -28.48 -22.86 -21.22
N SER A 82 -29.47 -23.74 -21.34
CA SER A 82 -29.30 -25.17 -21.57
C SER A 82 -30.22 -25.66 -22.69
N ASP A 83 -30.04 -26.90 -23.14
CA ASP A 83 -30.81 -27.49 -24.24
C ASP A 83 -32.33 -27.37 -24.01
N GLY A 84 -33.05 -26.86 -25.02
CA GLY A 84 -34.51 -26.78 -25.00
C GLY A 84 -35.11 -25.58 -24.24
N GLU A 85 -34.32 -24.55 -23.91
CA GLU A 85 -34.78 -23.39 -23.13
C GLU A 85 -34.64 -22.06 -23.88
N PRO A 86 -35.44 -21.81 -24.95
CA PRO A 86 -35.31 -20.63 -25.81
C PRO A 86 -35.45 -19.31 -25.04
N GLN A 87 -36.29 -19.26 -24.01
CA GLN A 87 -36.49 -18.07 -23.18
C GLN A 87 -35.21 -17.57 -22.49
N ARG A 88 -34.24 -18.45 -22.24
CA ARG A 88 -32.96 -18.05 -21.63
C ARG A 88 -32.02 -17.41 -22.65
N ILE A 89 -32.11 -17.82 -23.92
CA ILE A 89 -31.37 -17.21 -25.03
C ILE A 89 -31.95 -15.82 -25.32
N ASP A 90 -33.27 -15.67 -25.30
CA ASP A 90 -33.94 -14.37 -25.47
C ASP A 90 -33.50 -13.35 -24.40
N ALA A 91 -33.35 -13.80 -23.16
CA ALA A 91 -32.82 -12.95 -22.08
C ALA A 91 -31.39 -12.48 -22.37
N PHE A 92 -30.53 -13.35 -22.90
CA PHE A 92 -29.17 -12.97 -23.30
C PHE A 92 -29.19 -11.89 -24.39
N HIS A 93 -30.02 -12.06 -25.42
CA HIS A 93 -30.18 -11.05 -26.48
C HIS A 93 -30.70 -9.71 -25.94
N ALA A 94 -31.70 -9.73 -25.06
CA ALA A 94 -32.24 -8.51 -24.47
C ALA A 94 -31.19 -7.78 -23.62
N VAL A 95 -30.43 -8.51 -22.80
CA VAL A 95 -29.34 -7.97 -22.00
C VAL A 95 -28.22 -7.41 -22.88
N GLY A 96 -27.80 -8.15 -23.91
CA GLY A 96 -26.74 -7.72 -24.83
C GLY A 96 -27.11 -6.45 -25.61
N ALA A 97 -28.35 -6.38 -26.11
CA ALA A 97 -28.86 -5.20 -26.79
C ALA A 97 -28.89 -3.97 -25.86
N ALA A 98 -29.33 -4.14 -24.61
CA ALA A 98 -29.38 -3.06 -23.63
C ALA A 98 -27.97 -2.60 -23.20
N ALA A 99 -27.05 -3.54 -23.00
CA ALA A 99 -25.64 -3.25 -22.70
C ALA A 99 -24.98 -2.45 -23.83
N ALA A 100 -25.21 -2.85 -25.09
CA ALA A 100 -24.71 -2.15 -26.26
C ALA A 100 -25.30 -0.74 -26.42
N ALA A 101 -26.61 -0.58 -26.15
CA ALA A 101 -27.30 0.71 -26.26
C ALA A 101 -26.86 1.72 -25.18
N THR A 102 -26.54 1.23 -23.98
CA THR A 102 -26.18 2.08 -22.83
C THR A 102 -24.68 2.26 -22.64
N GLY A 103 -23.86 1.33 -23.14
CA GLY A 103 -22.44 1.23 -22.84
C GLY A 103 -22.14 0.75 -21.41
N MET A 104 -23.17 0.38 -20.64
CA MET A 104 -23.02 -0.09 -19.26
C MET A 104 -22.41 -1.50 -19.25
N PRO A 105 -21.34 -1.75 -18.47
CA PRO A 105 -20.88 -3.11 -18.23
C PRO A 105 -21.97 -3.94 -17.54
N VAL A 106 -22.39 -5.03 -18.19
CA VAL A 106 -23.37 -5.98 -17.64
C VAL A 106 -22.74 -7.35 -17.49
N VAL A 107 -23.03 -8.03 -16.38
CA VAL A 107 -22.57 -9.40 -16.09
C VAL A 107 -23.77 -10.29 -15.82
N ILE A 108 -23.88 -11.41 -16.53
CA ILE A 108 -24.89 -12.43 -16.25
C ILE A 108 -24.27 -13.52 -15.36
N PHE A 109 -24.99 -13.93 -14.32
CA PHE A 109 -24.57 -15.03 -13.46
C PHE A 109 -25.77 -15.80 -12.88
N PRO A 110 -25.68 -17.12 -12.69
CA PRO A 110 -26.74 -17.89 -12.09
C PRO A 110 -26.70 -17.78 -10.55
N GLN A 111 -27.83 -18.06 -9.90
CA GLN A 111 -27.91 -18.10 -8.44
C GLN A 111 -27.08 -19.24 -7.84
N VAL A 112 -27.08 -20.39 -8.50
CA VAL A 112 -26.32 -21.60 -8.13
C VAL A 112 -25.22 -21.82 -9.15
N GLU A 113 -24.10 -22.41 -8.74
CA GLU A 113 -22.95 -22.63 -9.61
C GLU A 113 -23.31 -23.42 -10.89
N GLN A 114 -23.03 -22.82 -12.06
CA GLN A 114 -23.18 -23.46 -13.37
C GLN A 114 -21.95 -23.21 -14.24
N GLY A 115 -21.45 -24.26 -14.87
CA GLY A 115 -20.38 -24.16 -15.87
C GLY A 115 -20.88 -23.56 -17.19
N GLN A 116 -19.97 -22.97 -17.97
CA GLN A 116 -20.30 -22.45 -19.30
C GLN A 116 -20.27 -23.58 -20.35
N SER A 117 -21.46 -24.06 -20.72
CA SER A 117 -21.66 -25.08 -21.76
C SER A 117 -21.43 -24.52 -23.18
N ALA A 118 -21.52 -25.37 -24.21
CA ALA A 118 -21.52 -24.91 -25.60
C ALA A 118 -22.67 -23.92 -25.87
N HIS A 119 -23.87 -24.21 -25.36
CA HIS A 119 -25.03 -23.32 -25.46
C HIS A 119 -24.80 -21.94 -24.86
N VAL A 120 -24.09 -21.87 -23.73
CA VAL A 120 -23.72 -20.58 -23.13
C VAL A 120 -22.78 -19.83 -24.08
N ARG A 121 -21.77 -20.50 -24.64
CA ARG A 121 -20.84 -19.86 -25.60
C ARG A 121 -21.56 -19.35 -26.85
N ASP A 122 -22.50 -20.14 -27.39
CA ASP A 122 -23.29 -19.75 -28.56
C ASP A 122 -24.20 -18.54 -28.23
N ALA A 123 -24.87 -18.55 -27.07
CA ALA A 123 -25.68 -17.44 -26.61
C ALA A 123 -24.86 -16.16 -26.41
N LYS A 124 -23.64 -16.25 -25.85
CA LYS A 124 -22.71 -15.11 -25.73
C LYS A 124 -22.35 -14.55 -27.11
N ALA A 125 -21.93 -15.40 -28.04
CA ALA A 125 -21.56 -15.00 -29.39
C ALA A 125 -22.72 -14.35 -30.16
N ALA A 126 -23.94 -14.87 -29.98
CA ALA A 126 -25.13 -14.35 -30.66
C ALA A 126 -25.68 -13.05 -30.04
N SER A 127 -25.47 -12.83 -28.74
CA SER A 127 -26.00 -11.67 -28.00
C SER A 127 -25.00 -10.52 -27.79
N GLY A 128 -23.70 -10.80 -27.87
CA GLY A 128 -22.65 -9.84 -27.52
C GLY A 128 -22.40 -9.70 -26.01
N VAL A 129 -22.98 -10.57 -25.18
CA VAL A 129 -22.72 -10.59 -23.73
C VAL A 129 -21.46 -11.42 -23.44
N ASP A 130 -20.32 -10.76 -23.23
CA ASP A 130 -19.06 -11.45 -22.96
C ASP A 130 -18.85 -11.81 -21.48
N ASN A 131 -19.41 -11.01 -20.58
CA ASN A 131 -19.20 -11.18 -19.14
C ASN A 131 -20.26 -12.12 -18.56
N VAL A 132 -19.89 -13.40 -18.44
CA VAL A 132 -20.72 -14.42 -17.78
C VAL A 132 -19.90 -15.07 -16.68
N LEU A 133 -20.42 -15.05 -15.45
CA LEU A 133 -19.80 -15.67 -14.28
C LEU A 133 -20.62 -16.87 -13.80
N PRO A 134 -19.99 -17.85 -13.13
CA PRO A 134 -20.66 -19.12 -12.86
C PRO A 134 -21.55 -19.09 -11.62
N SER A 135 -21.52 -18.06 -10.77
CA SER A 135 -22.35 -17.98 -9.56
C SER A 135 -22.45 -16.56 -8.97
N VAL A 136 -23.39 -16.37 -8.04
CA VAL A 136 -23.49 -15.15 -7.22
C VAL A 136 -22.19 -14.88 -6.46
N GLU A 137 -21.61 -15.90 -5.82
CA GLU A 137 -20.39 -15.72 -5.02
C GLU A 137 -19.22 -15.18 -5.85
N ARG A 138 -19.01 -15.74 -7.06
CA ARG A 138 -17.97 -15.28 -7.98
C ARG A 138 -18.23 -13.85 -8.46
N PHE A 139 -19.50 -13.51 -8.73
CA PHE A 139 -19.87 -12.16 -9.11
C PHE A 139 -19.61 -11.16 -7.99
N VAL A 140 -20.10 -11.39 -6.78
CA VAL A 140 -19.95 -10.44 -5.67
C VAL A 140 -18.47 -10.21 -5.35
N HIS A 141 -17.65 -11.28 -5.38
CA HIS A 141 -16.20 -11.16 -5.19
C HIS A 141 -15.52 -10.34 -6.29
N ALA A 142 -15.86 -10.59 -7.56
CA ALA A 142 -15.31 -9.84 -8.69
C ALA A 142 -15.78 -8.37 -8.68
N ALA A 143 -17.05 -8.13 -8.38
CA ALA A 143 -17.64 -6.80 -8.31
C ALA A 143 -17.03 -5.98 -7.16
N SER A 144 -16.80 -6.57 -5.99
CA SER A 144 -16.11 -5.90 -4.88
C SER A 144 -14.69 -5.49 -5.27
N ALA A 145 -13.90 -6.42 -5.81
CA ALA A 145 -12.54 -6.14 -6.24
C ALA A 145 -12.48 -5.05 -7.33
N LEU A 146 -13.42 -5.08 -8.29
CA LEU A 146 -13.51 -4.08 -9.35
C LEU A 146 -13.92 -2.70 -8.80
N ALA A 147 -14.84 -2.65 -7.84
CA ALA A 147 -15.26 -1.41 -7.19
C ALA A 147 -14.10 -0.78 -6.39
N GLN A 148 -13.35 -1.59 -5.64
CA GLN A 148 -12.15 -1.16 -4.91
C GLN A 148 -11.09 -0.62 -5.88
N TRP A 149 -10.81 -1.35 -6.96
CA TRP A 149 -9.86 -0.91 -7.99
C TRP A 149 -10.30 0.39 -8.67
N SER A 150 -11.59 0.51 -9.01
CA SER A 150 -12.12 1.70 -9.67
C SER A 150 -12.04 2.94 -8.77
N THR A 151 -12.33 2.77 -7.48
CA THR A 151 -12.18 3.84 -6.48
C THR A 151 -10.72 4.25 -6.36
N TRP A 152 -9.81 3.29 -6.19
CA TRP A 152 -8.38 3.56 -6.14
C TRP A 152 -7.87 4.28 -7.39
N LEU A 153 -8.32 3.87 -8.59
CA LEU A 153 -7.91 4.48 -9.85
C LEU A 153 -8.46 5.90 -10.01
N ALA A 154 -9.71 6.14 -9.58
CA ALA A 154 -10.30 7.46 -9.60
C ALA A 154 -9.57 8.43 -8.65
N ASP A 155 -9.31 7.98 -7.41
CA ASP A 155 -8.52 8.72 -6.43
C ASP A 155 -7.14 9.07 -6.99
N ARG A 156 -6.45 8.08 -7.57
CA ARG A 156 -5.12 8.28 -8.17
C ARG A 156 -5.14 9.25 -9.36
N ARG A 157 -6.18 9.23 -10.19
CA ARG A 157 -6.35 10.19 -11.31
C ARG A 157 -6.71 11.60 -10.85
N SER A 158 -7.39 11.73 -9.71
CA SER A 158 -7.77 13.03 -9.14
C SER A 158 -6.59 13.73 -8.46
N ARG A 159 -5.59 12.98 -8.02
CA ARG A 159 -4.35 13.52 -7.45
C ARG A 159 -3.52 14.21 -8.53
N THR A 160 -2.87 15.30 -8.16
CA THR A 160 -1.87 15.93 -9.02
C THR A 160 -0.81 14.89 -9.36
N PRO A 161 -0.51 14.64 -10.65
CA PRO A 161 0.56 13.73 -11.03
C PRO A 161 1.82 14.18 -10.30
N ILE A 162 2.39 13.27 -9.53
CA ILE A 162 3.71 13.47 -8.97
C ILE A 162 4.63 13.37 -10.17
N THR A 163 5.12 14.52 -10.62
CA THR A 163 6.08 14.56 -11.71
C THR A 163 7.27 13.73 -11.26
N ALA A 164 7.50 12.59 -11.92
CA ALA A 164 8.73 11.86 -11.72
C ALA A 164 9.88 12.85 -11.94
N PRO A 165 10.86 12.95 -11.03
CA PRO A 165 12.00 13.82 -11.26
C PRO A 165 12.61 13.49 -12.62
N ASP A 166 13.03 14.51 -13.37
CA ASP A 166 13.71 14.30 -14.65
C ASP A 166 14.98 13.47 -14.37
N ARG A 167 14.91 12.17 -14.70
CA ARG A 167 15.95 11.17 -14.43
C ARG A 167 17.32 11.60 -14.99
N SER A 168 17.36 12.54 -15.93
CA SER A 168 18.58 12.97 -16.60
C SER A 168 19.40 14.04 -15.87
N ALA A 169 18.83 14.77 -14.90
CA ALA A 169 19.51 15.92 -14.28
C ALA A 169 20.03 15.70 -12.84
N ASP A 170 19.45 14.78 -12.07
CA ASP A 170 19.71 14.65 -10.61
C ASP A 170 20.05 13.23 -10.13
N THR A 171 20.38 12.30 -11.05
CA THR A 171 20.78 10.93 -10.69
C THR A 171 22.12 10.95 -9.95
N LEU A 172 22.13 10.36 -8.76
CA LEU A 172 23.30 10.13 -7.92
C LEU A 172 23.85 8.74 -8.23
N THR A 173 25.08 8.69 -8.72
CA THR A 173 25.80 7.43 -8.94
C THR A 173 26.67 7.11 -7.73
N LEU A 174 26.60 5.87 -7.27
CA LEU A 174 27.50 5.34 -6.23
C LEU A 174 28.67 4.60 -6.89
N ASP A 175 29.89 4.92 -6.46
CA ASP A 175 31.13 4.34 -6.98
C ASP A 175 31.57 3.06 -6.23
N GLY A 176 30.74 2.55 -5.31
CA GLY A 176 30.99 1.36 -4.51
C GLY A 176 30.21 1.35 -3.20
N PRO A 177 30.40 0.31 -2.36
CA PRO A 177 29.78 0.22 -1.04
C PRO A 177 30.02 1.49 -0.20
N LEU A 178 29.01 1.87 0.59
CA LEU A 178 29.07 3.06 1.44
C LEU A 178 29.24 2.67 2.90
N SER A 179 30.11 3.39 3.61
CA SER A 179 30.09 3.37 5.07
C SER A 179 28.88 4.14 5.60
N GLU A 180 28.48 3.86 6.86
CA GLU A 180 27.36 4.56 7.49
C GLU A 180 27.58 6.09 7.49
N HIS A 181 28.82 6.55 7.68
CA HIS A 181 29.12 7.98 7.62
C HIS A 181 28.85 8.58 6.23
N ALA A 182 29.23 7.89 5.14
CA ALA A 182 28.97 8.34 3.77
C ALA A 182 27.47 8.30 3.42
N ALA A 183 26.76 7.24 3.83
CA ALA A 183 25.31 7.13 3.63
C ALA A 183 24.56 8.26 4.37
N ARG A 184 24.98 8.61 5.58
CA ARG A 184 24.40 9.73 6.34
C ARG A 184 24.57 11.07 5.63
N ALA A 185 25.73 11.32 5.02
CA ALA A 185 25.95 12.55 4.26
C ALA A 185 24.97 12.69 3.08
N LEU A 186 24.59 11.57 2.43
CA LEU A 186 23.56 11.58 1.39
C LEU A 186 22.19 11.96 1.95
N LEU A 187 21.81 11.40 3.10
CA LEU A 187 20.56 11.73 3.79
C LEU A 187 20.52 13.22 4.19
N GLU A 188 21.61 13.75 4.76
CA GLU A 188 21.73 15.16 5.11
C GLU A 188 21.57 16.06 3.88
N SER A 189 22.20 15.70 2.75
CA SER A 189 22.07 16.44 1.48
C SER A 189 20.64 16.44 0.92
N ALA A 190 19.85 15.41 1.25
CA ALA A 190 18.43 15.31 0.93
C ALA A 190 17.52 16.00 1.96
N GLY A 191 18.09 16.63 2.99
CA GLY A 191 17.34 17.29 4.06
C GLY A 191 16.62 16.31 4.99
N ILE A 192 17.06 15.05 5.07
CA ILE A 192 16.50 14.06 5.99
C ILE A 192 17.14 14.28 7.37
N PRO A 193 16.36 14.56 8.43
CA PRO A 193 16.93 14.82 9.74
C PRO A 193 17.53 13.54 10.32
N LEU A 194 18.72 13.68 10.91
CA LEU A 194 19.50 12.59 11.47
C LEU A 194 19.84 12.92 12.93
N VAL A 195 19.98 11.88 13.75
CA VAL A 195 20.68 12.03 15.03
C VAL A 195 22.07 12.61 14.78
N PRO A 196 22.61 13.56 15.55
CA PRO A 196 23.98 14.02 15.35
C PRO A 196 24.96 12.85 15.47
N ALA A 197 25.99 12.81 14.64
CA ALA A 197 27.01 11.78 14.70
C ALA A 197 28.40 12.37 14.43
N GLU A 198 29.42 11.78 15.05
CA GLU A 198 30.82 12.21 14.89
C GLU A 198 31.69 10.98 14.66
N LEU A 199 32.47 11.00 13.58
CA LEU A 199 33.43 9.95 13.28
C LEU A 199 34.73 10.26 14.04
N VAL A 200 35.15 9.35 14.92
CA VAL A 200 36.37 9.52 15.71
C VAL A 200 37.43 8.49 15.34
N HIS A 201 38.69 8.89 15.45
CA HIS A 201 39.87 8.11 15.05
C HIS A 201 40.82 7.84 16.22
N SER A 202 40.45 8.23 17.44
CA SER A 202 41.22 7.91 18.64
C SER A 202 40.33 7.74 19.88
N ALA A 203 40.88 7.05 20.88
CA ALA A 203 40.22 6.91 22.19
C ALA A 203 40.06 8.26 22.90
N GLU A 204 40.98 9.20 22.67
CA GLU A 204 40.92 10.56 23.21
C GLU A 204 39.76 11.34 22.58
N GLU A 205 39.65 11.33 21.25
CA GLU A 205 38.52 11.94 20.53
C GLU A 205 37.17 11.34 20.95
N ALA A 206 37.11 10.01 21.13
CA ALA A 206 35.91 9.34 21.62
C ALA A 206 35.50 9.85 23.01
N GLY A 207 36.47 9.98 23.93
CA GLY A 207 36.23 10.52 25.27
C GLY A 207 35.75 11.97 25.24
N LEU A 208 36.43 12.83 24.49
CA LEU A 208 36.06 14.25 24.35
C LEU A 208 34.68 14.44 23.73
N THR A 209 34.32 13.63 22.74
CA THR A 209 33.00 13.65 22.09
C THR A 209 31.90 13.21 23.06
N ALA A 210 32.10 12.12 23.80
CA ALA A 210 31.15 11.66 24.80
C ALA A 210 30.94 12.69 25.93
N ALA A 211 32.03 13.31 26.40
CA ALA A 211 31.95 14.40 27.39
C ALA A 211 31.19 15.62 26.88
N ARG A 212 31.32 15.96 25.58
CA ARG A 212 30.61 17.09 24.97
C ARG A 212 29.10 16.88 24.88
N TRP A 213 28.64 15.66 24.62
CA TRP A 213 27.20 15.39 24.51
C TRP A 213 26.53 15.15 25.85
N ASP A 214 27.28 14.76 26.88
CA ASP A 214 26.80 14.62 28.27
C ASP A 214 25.55 13.73 28.41
N VAL A 215 25.46 12.70 27.55
CA VAL A 215 24.41 11.68 27.55
C VAL A 215 25.01 10.35 27.12
N PRO A 216 24.37 9.20 27.40
CA PRO A 216 24.82 7.92 26.88
C PRO A 216 24.91 7.95 25.35
N VAL A 217 25.99 7.40 24.81
CA VAL A 217 26.25 7.35 23.36
C VAL A 217 26.21 5.92 22.82
N ALA A 218 25.86 5.80 21.55
CA ALA A 218 26.11 4.61 20.74
C ALA A 218 27.47 4.78 20.03
N MET A 219 28.25 3.70 19.98
CA MET A 219 29.53 3.63 19.27
C MET A 219 29.47 2.48 18.28
N LYS A 220 29.66 2.76 16.98
CA LYS A 220 29.53 1.78 15.90
C LYS A 220 30.78 1.76 15.02
N PHE A 221 31.15 0.60 14.48
CA PHE A 221 32.10 0.51 13.39
C PHE A 221 31.65 1.40 12.22
N CYS A 222 32.58 2.12 11.61
CA CYS A 222 32.35 2.76 10.32
C CYS A 222 33.32 2.15 9.31
N SER A 223 32.77 1.42 8.35
CA SER A 223 33.52 0.82 7.23
C SER A 223 32.57 0.57 6.08
N ALA A 224 33.03 0.79 4.85
CA ALA A 224 32.28 0.45 3.64
C ALA A 224 32.18 -1.07 3.41
N GLU A 225 33.08 -1.86 3.99
CA GLU A 225 33.14 -3.32 3.82
C GLU A 225 32.18 -4.07 4.75
N VAL A 226 31.63 -3.40 5.77
CA VAL A 226 30.80 -4.04 6.80
C VAL A 226 29.45 -3.36 6.90
N ALA A 227 28.46 -3.93 6.20
CA ALA A 227 27.06 -3.56 6.33
C ALA A 227 26.47 -4.04 7.68
N HIS A 228 26.63 -5.33 8.02
CA HIS A 228 26.05 -5.96 9.22
C HIS A 228 27.03 -6.02 10.41
N LYS A 229 27.29 -4.86 11.01
CA LYS A 229 28.29 -4.65 12.09
C LYS A 229 27.96 -5.37 13.40
N THR A 230 26.70 -5.65 13.66
CA THR A 230 26.23 -6.28 14.92
C THR A 230 26.83 -7.68 15.11
N GLU A 231 26.96 -8.46 14.04
CA GLU A 231 27.47 -9.84 14.09
C GLU A 231 28.94 -9.90 14.52
N LEU A 232 29.71 -8.85 14.20
CA LEU A 232 31.11 -8.68 14.61
C LEU A 232 31.25 -8.02 15.99
N GLY A 233 30.14 -7.79 16.70
CA GLY A 233 30.14 -7.00 17.93
C GLY A 233 30.59 -5.56 17.71
N GLY A 234 30.38 -5.03 16.51
CA GLY A 234 30.80 -3.69 16.08
C GLY A 234 29.90 -2.56 16.55
N VAL A 235 28.89 -2.85 17.39
CA VAL A 235 27.96 -1.87 17.95
C VAL A 235 27.96 -2.01 19.47
N VAL A 236 28.20 -0.91 20.18
CA VAL A 236 28.06 -0.82 21.64
C VAL A 236 27.13 0.35 21.96
N LEU A 237 26.03 0.04 22.63
CA LEU A 237 25.03 1.02 23.04
C LEU A 237 25.19 1.38 24.52
N GLY A 238 24.66 2.53 24.92
CA GLY A 238 24.59 2.96 26.32
C GLY A 238 25.96 3.21 26.94
N VAL A 239 26.91 3.71 26.15
CA VAL A 239 28.24 4.08 26.62
C VAL A 239 28.14 5.40 27.36
N ASP A 240 28.35 5.35 28.67
CA ASP A 240 28.16 6.46 29.58
C ASP A 240 29.51 6.98 30.09
N GLY A 241 29.77 8.26 29.84
CA GLY A 241 30.97 8.97 30.27
C GLY A 241 32.22 8.82 29.35
N PRO A 242 33.17 9.77 29.46
CA PRO A 242 34.35 9.84 28.59
C PRO A 242 35.31 8.66 28.75
N GLU A 243 35.55 8.16 29.97
CA GLU A 243 36.46 7.04 30.21
C GLU A 243 35.92 5.73 29.60
N ARG A 244 34.60 5.55 29.65
CA ARG A 244 33.94 4.39 29.05
C ARG A 244 33.99 4.49 27.53
N ALA A 245 33.77 5.67 26.94
CA ALA A 245 33.93 5.88 25.51
C ALA A 245 35.36 5.58 25.03
N ALA A 246 36.38 6.06 25.74
CA ALA A 246 37.78 5.79 25.40
C ALA A 246 38.15 4.29 25.50
N SER A 247 37.58 3.56 26.47
CA SER A 247 37.81 2.11 26.59
C SER A 247 37.01 1.32 25.54
N THR A 248 35.77 1.72 25.24
CA THR A 248 34.95 1.14 24.17
C THR A 248 35.58 1.35 22.79
N TYR A 249 36.19 2.51 22.53
CA TYR A 249 36.94 2.74 21.28
C TYR A 249 38.02 1.68 21.07
N ARG A 250 38.87 1.44 22.09
CA ARG A 250 39.95 0.44 22.02
C ARG A 250 39.42 -0.96 21.79
N LEU A 251 38.34 -1.33 22.48
CA LEU A 251 37.65 -2.61 22.30
C LEU A 251 37.16 -2.80 20.86
N LEU A 252 36.54 -1.75 20.29
CA LEU A 252 36.01 -1.79 18.93
C LEU A 252 37.13 -1.92 17.89
N VAL A 253 38.22 -1.16 18.03
CA VAL A 253 39.40 -1.29 17.15
C VAL A 253 40.02 -2.68 17.23
N GLU A 254 40.13 -3.27 18.43
CA GLU A 254 40.63 -4.63 18.62
C GLU A 254 39.75 -5.68 17.93
N ARG A 255 38.42 -5.55 18.05
CA ARG A 255 37.47 -6.45 17.37
C ARG A 255 37.58 -6.35 15.86
N ALA A 256 37.64 -5.15 15.31
CA ALA A 256 37.78 -4.95 13.86
C ALA A 256 39.11 -5.52 13.34
N THR A 257 40.21 -5.28 14.05
CA THR A 257 41.52 -5.85 13.72
C THR A 257 41.49 -7.37 13.72
N SER A 258 40.86 -7.96 14.76
CA SER A 258 40.72 -9.42 14.89
C SER A 258 39.84 -10.03 13.80
N ALA A 259 38.84 -9.28 13.33
CA ALA A 259 37.96 -9.68 12.23
C ALA A 259 38.56 -9.38 10.83
N GLY A 260 39.74 -8.74 10.75
CA GLY A 260 40.36 -8.35 9.49
C GLY A 260 39.63 -7.21 8.75
N VAL A 261 38.88 -6.38 9.46
CA VAL A 261 38.09 -5.27 8.90
C VAL A 261 38.90 -3.99 8.93
N ALA A 262 38.99 -3.30 7.79
CA ALA A 262 39.50 -1.94 7.73
C ALA A 262 38.41 -0.94 8.16
N LEU A 263 38.67 -0.17 9.22
CA LEU A 263 37.77 0.87 9.70
C LEU A 263 38.15 2.24 9.13
N ASP A 264 37.14 2.99 8.69
CA ASP A 264 37.26 4.44 8.50
C ASP A 264 37.40 5.14 9.87
N GLY A 265 36.74 4.59 10.90
CA GLY A 265 36.76 5.08 12.27
C GLY A 265 35.64 4.45 13.09
N ILE A 266 35.36 5.03 14.26
CA ILE A 266 34.19 4.67 15.07
C ILE A 266 33.19 5.81 15.04
N LEU A 267 31.96 5.54 14.63
CA LEU A 267 30.89 6.52 14.60
C LEU A 267 30.24 6.61 15.98
N LEU A 268 30.29 7.78 16.59
CA LEU A 268 29.64 8.10 17.85
C LEU A 268 28.31 8.79 17.54
N SER A 269 27.26 8.48 18.29
CA SER A 269 25.98 9.22 18.24
C SER A 269 25.31 9.24 19.62
N PRO A 270 24.71 10.35 20.07
CA PRO A 270 23.99 10.40 21.33
C PRO A 270 22.72 9.54 21.26
N MET A 271 22.46 8.73 22.29
CA MET A 271 21.26 7.91 22.33
C MET A 271 20.00 8.76 22.46
N ARG A 272 18.93 8.31 21.83
CA ARG A 272 17.57 8.83 22.02
C ARG A 272 16.80 7.90 22.94
N SER A 273 15.98 8.47 23.82
CA SER A 273 15.02 7.75 24.64
C SER A 273 13.60 8.19 24.27
N GLY A 274 12.59 7.42 24.68
CA GLY A 274 11.18 7.73 24.33
C GLY A 274 10.85 7.43 22.87
N GLY A 275 9.77 8.00 22.33
CA GLY A 275 9.37 7.89 20.92
C GLY A 275 8.96 6.50 20.40
N ILE A 276 8.52 6.50 19.14
CA ILE A 276 8.14 5.36 18.30
C ILE A 276 9.25 5.13 17.27
N GLU A 277 9.53 3.89 16.95
CA GLU A 277 10.48 3.52 15.90
C GLU A 277 9.72 3.02 14.69
N LEU A 278 10.10 3.52 13.51
CA LEU A 278 9.61 3.06 12.22
C LEU A 278 10.79 2.50 11.42
N LEU A 279 10.50 1.55 10.55
CA LEU A 279 11.35 1.15 9.45
C LEU A 279 10.81 1.82 8.19
N VAL A 280 11.69 2.52 7.48
CA VAL A 280 11.38 3.12 6.17
C VAL A 280 12.44 2.64 5.19
N GLY A 281 12.04 1.83 4.22
CA GLY A 281 12.96 1.25 3.25
C GLY A 281 12.45 1.39 1.84
N VAL A 282 13.35 1.59 0.88
CA VAL A 282 13.08 1.49 -0.55
C VAL A 282 13.95 0.38 -1.10
N VAL A 283 13.34 -0.55 -1.84
CA VAL A 283 14.06 -1.62 -2.54
C VAL A 283 13.79 -1.56 -4.03
N THR A 284 14.77 -1.96 -4.84
CA THR A 284 14.61 -2.09 -6.28
C THR A 284 14.12 -3.51 -6.60
N ASP A 285 12.84 -3.63 -6.93
CA ASP A 285 12.23 -4.86 -7.40
C ASP A 285 12.39 -5.03 -8.92
N PRO A 286 12.72 -6.24 -9.43
CA PRO A 286 12.93 -6.46 -10.86
C PRO A 286 11.71 -6.20 -11.76
N ASP A 287 10.50 -6.48 -11.24
CA ASP A 287 9.25 -6.36 -12.01
C ASP A 287 8.58 -5.01 -11.76
N TRP A 288 8.72 -4.48 -10.55
CA TRP A 288 7.97 -3.31 -10.08
C TRP A 288 8.78 -2.03 -9.93
N GLY A 289 10.11 -2.09 -10.06
CA GLY A 289 11.00 -0.95 -9.84
C GLY A 289 11.13 -0.59 -8.37
N HIS A 290 11.24 0.69 -8.03
CA HIS A 290 11.39 1.11 -6.63
C HIS A 290 10.10 0.93 -5.83
N VAL A 291 10.20 0.13 -4.77
CA VAL A 291 9.11 -0.15 -3.83
C VAL A 291 9.46 0.42 -2.46
N LEU A 292 8.67 1.39 -2.01
CA LEU A 292 8.73 1.94 -0.65
C LEU A 292 7.96 1.03 0.32
N ALA A 293 8.57 0.76 1.46
CA ALA A 293 8.01 0.09 2.61
C ALA A 293 8.07 1.01 3.83
N VAL A 294 6.94 1.12 4.54
CA VAL A 294 6.86 1.78 5.84
C VAL A 294 6.22 0.81 6.82
N GLY A 295 6.84 0.62 7.98
CA GLY A 295 6.32 -0.24 9.05
C GLY A 295 6.85 0.19 10.42
N PHE A 296 6.29 -0.37 11.49
CA PHE A 296 6.83 -0.17 12.83
C PHE A 296 8.15 -0.93 13.00
N GLY A 297 9.14 -0.25 13.57
CA GLY A 297 10.47 -0.75 13.92
C GLY A 297 10.56 -1.29 15.36
N GLY A 298 11.71 -1.86 15.72
CA GLY A 298 11.98 -2.37 17.07
C GLY A 298 11.18 -3.63 17.43
N GLU A 299 10.85 -3.79 18.73
CA GLU A 299 10.13 -4.96 19.26
C GLU A 299 8.76 -5.22 18.58
N PHE A 300 8.19 -4.21 17.91
CA PHE A 300 6.91 -4.32 17.22
C PHE A 300 6.99 -5.00 15.84
N VAL A 301 8.17 -5.04 15.19
CA VAL A 301 8.38 -5.63 13.85
C VAL A 301 8.00 -7.12 13.85
N GLU A 302 8.55 -7.88 14.79
CA GLU A 302 8.39 -9.33 14.85
C GLU A 302 6.96 -9.75 15.22
N LEU A 303 6.28 -8.91 16.01
CA LEU A 303 4.96 -9.21 16.56
C LEU A 303 3.83 -8.93 15.55
N LEU A 304 3.95 -7.89 14.73
CA LEU A 304 2.83 -7.38 13.92
C LEU A 304 2.91 -7.70 12.43
N LYS A 305 4.13 -7.92 11.87
CA LYS A 305 4.39 -8.09 10.43
C LYS A 305 3.58 -7.07 9.61
N ASP A 306 3.63 -5.83 10.05
CA ASP A 306 2.71 -4.77 9.65
C ASP A 306 3.45 -3.69 8.87
N THR A 307 3.39 -3.83 7.55
CA THR A 307 4.08 -2.97 6.59
C THR A 307 3.09 -2.53 5.53
N SER A 308 3.10 -1.25 5.19
CA SER A 308 2.42 -0.72 4.00
C SER A 308 3.44 -0.49 2.89
N LEU A 309 3.07 -0.84 1.65
CA LEU A 309 3.93 -0.77 0.47
C LEU A 309 3.38 0.19 -0.57
N ARG A 310 4.26 0.89 -1.29
CA ARG A 310 3.92 1.72 -2.47
C ARG A 310 5.01 1.65 -3.53
N LEU A 311 4.60 1.71 -4.80
CA LEU A 311 5.53 1.96 -5.90
C LEU A 311 5.85 3.45 -5.98
N LEU A 312 7.11 3.78 -6.24
CA LEU A 312 7.53 5.15 -6.49
C LEU A 312 7.13 5.63 -7.90
N PRO A 313 6.91 6.94 -8.12
CA PRO A 313 6.99 8.03 -7.14
C PRO A 313 5.80 8.07 -6.17
N VAL A 314 6.02 8.60 -4.96
CA VAL A 314 4.99 8.80 -3.93
C VAL A 314 5.01 10.23 -3.40
N GLY A 315 3.86 10.69 -2.90
CA GLY A 315 3.69 12.02 -2.32
C GLY A 315 3.19 11.94 -0.88
N HIS A 316 3.02 13.10 -0.25
CA HIS A 316 2.60 13.16 1.15
C HIS A 316 1.27 12.43 1.41
N ASP A 317 0.30 12.51 0.48
CA ASP A 317 -0.98 11.81 0.63
C ASP A 317 -0.87 10.28 0.53
N ASP A 318 0.06 9.78 -0.30
CA ASP A 318 0.37 8.35 -0.36
C ASP A 318 0.94 7.90 0.98
N VAL A 319 1.93 8.63 1.51
CA VAL A 319 2.55 8.29 2.79
C VAL A 319 1.54 8.40 3.95
N ARG A 320 0.69 9.42 3.99
CA ARG A 320 -0.39 9.52 4.99
C ARG A 320 -1.32 8.31 4.94
N SER A 321 -1.65 7.82 3.74
CA SER A 321 -2.44 6.59 3.57
C SER A 321 -1.68 5.38 4.08
N MET A 322 -0.39 5.25 3.74
CA MET A 322 0.46 4.15 4.21
C MET A 322 0.50 4.08 5.73
N LEU A 323 0.68 5.23 6.40
CA LEU A 323 0.70 5.30 7.86
C LEU A 323 -0.64 4.88 8.47
N LYS A 324 -1.77 5.30 7.89
CA LYS A 324 -3.13 4.93 8.33
C LYS A 324 -3.44 3.44 8.15
N GLU A 325 -2.80 2.79 7.18
CA GLU A 325 -2.96 1.35 6.92
C GLU A 325 -2.27 0.47 7.96
N LEU A 326 -1.31 1.02 8.72
CA LEU A 326 -0.64 0.28 9.78
C LEU A 326 -1.64 -0.01 10.91
N LYS A 327 -1.73 -1.27 11.33
CA LYS A 327 -2.52 -1.72 12.49
C LYS A 327 -2.18 -0.93 13.76
N GLY A 328 -0.93 -0.48 13.89
CA GLY A 328 -0.46 0.34 15.00
C GLY A 328 -0.70 1.84 14.86
N TYR A 329 -1.45 2.33 13.87
CA TYR A 329 -1.62 3.77 13.60
C TYR A 329 -2.06 4.60 14.81
N GLU A 330 -2.87 4.03 15.73
CA GLU A 330 -3.27 4.68 16.98
C GLU A 330 -2.08 5.09 17.87
N LEU A 331 -0.93 4.40 17.76
CA LEU A 331 0.29 4.78 18.47
C LEU A 331 0.81 6.14 18.00
N LEU A 332 0.66 6.45 16.70
CA LEU A 332 1.10 7.73 16.11
C LEU A 332 0.16 8.88 16.47
N THR A 333 -1.13 8.62 16.70
CA THR A 333 -2.14 9.65 17.00
C THR A 333 -2.31 9.96 18.49
N GLY A 334 -1.56 9.27 19.35
CA GLY A 334 -1.50 9.52 20.80
C GLY A 334 -2.10 8.38 21.60
N PHE A 335 -1.24 7.54 22.17
CA PHE A 335 -1.63 6.41 23.01
C PHE A 335 -1.05 6.55 24.43
N ARG A 336 -1.88 6.32 25.46
CA ARG A 336 -1.50 6.33 26.89
C ARG A 336 -0.72 7.58 27.34
N GLY A 337 -1.17 8.77 26.93
CA GLY A 337 -0.58 10.04 27.36
C GLY A 337 0.71 10.46 26.63
N ARG A 338 1.12 9.73 25.59
CA ARG A 338 2.20 10.17 24.68
C ARG A 338 1.72 11.31 23.78
N LYS A 339 2.63 12.23 23.46
CA LYS A 339 2.38 13.32 22.50
C LYS A 339 2.07 12.71 21.12
N PRO A 340 1.01 13.15 20.43
CA PRO A 340 0.76 12.76 19.05
C PRO A 340 1.95 13.12 18.16
N VAL A 341 2.23 12.26 17.18
CA VAL A 341 3.22 12.49 16.13
C VAL A 341 2.72 13.57 15.19
N ASP A 342 3.63 14.43 14.74
CA ASP A 342 3.37 15.29 13.58
C ASP A 342 3.40 14.43 12.30
N ILE A 343 2.20 13.99 11.88
CA ILE A 343 2.03 13.10 10.71
C ILE A 343 2.49 13.78 9.43
N ASP A 344 2.36 15.11 9.32
CA ASP A 344 2.76 15.84 8.11
C ASP A 344 4.27 15.96 8.02
N ALA A 345 4.94 16.26 9.14
CA ALA A 345 6.40 16.23 9.21
C ALA A 345 6.96 14.82 8.95
N LEU A 346 6.29 13.78 9.46
CA LEU A 346 6.68 12.40 9.20
C LEU A 346 6.53 12.03 7.72
N ALA A 347 5.40 12.41 7.12
CA ALA A 347 5.17 12.18 5.71
C ALA A 347 6.23 12.87 4.84
N ASP A 348 6.63 14.09 5.20
CA ASP A 348 7.68 14.84 4.50
C ASP A 348 9.05 14.14 4.57
N VAL A 349 9.44 13.61 5.73
CA VAL A 349 10.69 12.86 5.88
C VAL A 349 10.68 11.59 5.04
N VAL A 350 9.57 10.83 5.04
CA VAL A 350 9.43 9.61 4.23
C VAL A 350 9.46 9.93 2.73
N VAL A 351 8.81 11.02 2.30
CA VAL A 351 8.86 11.48 0.90
C VAL A 351 10.30 11.83 0.50
N ARG A 352 11.08 12.50 1.36
CA ARG A 352 12.50 12.79 1.08
C ARG A 352 13.34 11.52 0.97
N ILE A 353 13.07 10.52 1.82
CA ILE A 353 13.70 9.19 1.72
C ILE A 353 13.39 8.54 0.37
N ALA A 354 12.12 8.54 -0.05
CA ALA A 354 11.70 8.01 -1.34
C ALA A 354 12.38 8.74 -2.52
N GLN A 355 12.40 10.08 -2.48
CA GLN A 355 13.06 10.91 -3.50
C GLN A 355 14.57 10.66 -3.56
N LEU A 356 15.24 10.47 -2.42
CA LEU A 356 16.65 10.11 -2.40
C LEU A 356 16.88 8.75 -3.07
N ALA A 357 16.03 7.75 -2.80
CA ALA A 357 16.10 6.46 -3.47
C ALA A 357 15.87 6.56 -4.99
N GLU A 358 14.90 7.38 -5.43
CA GLU A 358 14.70 7.64 -6.87
C GLU A 358 15.94 8.28 -7.52
N ARG A 359 16.59 9.22 -6.82
CA ARG A 359 17.82 9.86 -7.28
C ARG A 359 18.99 8.87 -7.33
N LEU A 360 19.10 7.94 -6.38
CA LEU A 360 20.13 6.89 -6.43
C LEU A 360 19.90 5.93 -7.63
N GLY A 361 18.67 5.82 -8.12
CA GLY A 361 18.36 5.08 -9.34
C GLY A 361 18.79 3.62 -9.23
N ASP A 362 19.44 3.13 -10.30
CA ASP A 362 19.94 1.75 -10.38
C ASP A 362 21.27 1.54 -9.65
N SER A 363 21.89 2.60 -9.11
CA SER A 363 23.15 2.46 -8.36
C SER A 363 22.95 1.86 -6.97
N ALA A 364 21.72 1.93 -6.44
CA ALA A 364 21.32 1.31 -5.19
C ALA A 364 20.23 0.25 -5.41
N THR A 365 20.39 -0.90 -4.77
CA THR A 365 19.37 -1.96 -4.70
C THR A 365 18.47 -1.80 -3.49
N ALA A 366 18.94 -1.12 -2.44
CA ALA A 366 18.15 -0.78 -1.28
C ALA A 366 18.65 0.50 -0.60
N LEU A 367 17.72 1.25 -0.03
CA LEU A 367 17.97 2.29 0.98
C LEU A 367 17.06 2.00 2.16
N GLU A 368 17.62 1.75 3.33
CA GLU A 368 16.88 1.45 4.55
C GLU A 368 17.26 2.45 5.66
N VAL A 369 16.25 3.10 6.23
CA VAL A 369 16.36 3.89 7.46
C VAL A 369 15.70 3.10 8.58
N ASN A 370 16.53 2.57 9.48
CA ASN A 370 16.06 1.67 10.52
C ASN A 370 16.92 1.75 11.80
N PRO A 371 16.46 2.42 12.87
CA PRO A 371 15.14 3.03 12.99
C PRO A 371 15.08 4.49 12.50
N LEU A 372 13.94 4.86 11.92
CA LEU A 372 13.45 6.24 11.89
C LEU A 372 12.71 6.51 13.21
N LYS A 373 13.27 7.34 14.06
CA LYS A 373 12.72 7.66 15.38
C LYS A 373 11.74 8.82 15.30
N VAL A 374 10.59 8.66 15.93
CA VAL A 374 9.49 9.62 15.91
C VAL A 374 9.04 9.90 17.34
N ASP A 375 9.26 11.12 17.83
CA ASP A 375 8.86 11.56 19.16
C ASP A 375 8.18 12.92 19.09
N GLY A 376 6.85 12.90 18.89
CA GLY A 376 6.08 14.10 18.60
C GLY A 376 6.46 14.73 17.27
N ASP A 377 7.07 15.91 17.32
CA ASP A 377 7.59 16.69 16.20
C ASP A 377 9.07 16.41 15.90
N ARG A 378 9.76 15.64 16.76
CA ARG A 378 11.15 15.24 16.54
C ARG A 378 11.19 13.94 15.74
N ILE A 379 11.67 14.04 14.51
CA ILE A 379 11.75 12.92 13.57
C ILE A 379 13.19 12.82 13.10
N GLU A 380 13.89 11.76 13.47
CA GLU A 380 15.33 11.60 13.20
C GLU A 380 15.64 10.17 12.76
N ALA A 381 16.37 10.01 11.67
CA ALA A 381 17.01 8.76 11.31
C ALA A 381 18.14 8.45 12.31
N LEU A 382 18.11 7.28 12.95
CA LEU A 382 19.15 6.85 13.88
C LEU A 382 20.21 5.97 13.21
N ASP A 383 19.81 5.26 12.16
CA ASP A 383 20.68 4.43 11.34
C ASP A 383 20.24 4.48 9.88
N VAL A 384 21.18 4.20 8.98
CA VAL A 384 20.93 4.07 7.56
C VAL A 384 21.86 3.05 6.93
N LEU A 385 21.29 2.25 6.02
CA LEU A 385 22.01 1.35 5.15
C LEU A 385 21.62 1.62 3.70
N ILE A 386 22.60 1.77 2.83
CA ILE A 386 22.41 1.83 1.39
C ILE A 386 23.18 0.67 0.77
N THR A 387 22.48 -0.21 0.08
CA THR A 387 23.06 -1.36 -0.62
C THR A 387 23.22 -1.01 -2.09
N VAL A 388 24.43 -1.15 -2.62
CA VAL A 388 24.73 -0.87 -4.02
C VAL A 388 24.34 -2.01 -4.94
N ALA A 389 24.14 -1.73 -6.23
CA ALA A 389 23.97 -2.75 -7.25
C ALA A 389 25.33 -3.38 -7.61
N GLY A 390 25.46 -4.70 -7.47
CA GLY A 390 26.60 -5.47 -7.98
C GLY A 390 27.81 -5.60 -7.07
N SER A 391 27.61 -6.13 -5.85
CA SER A 391 28.67 -6.75 -5.04
C SER A 391 28.71 -8.26 -5.22
#